data_AF-A0A3Q2SZ15-F1
#
_entry.id   AF-A0A3Q2SZ15-F1
#
_cell.length_a   1.000
_cell.length_b   1.000
_cell.length_c   1.000
_cell.angle_alpha   90.00
_cell.angle_beta   90.00
_cell.angle_gamma   90.00
#
_symmetry.space_group_name_H-M   'P 1'
#
loop_
_entity.id
_entity.type
_entity.pdbx_description
1 polymer ?
#
loop_
_entity_poly.entity_id
_entity_poly.type
_entity_poly.pdbx_seq_one_letter_code
_entity_poly.pdbx_strand_id
1 'polypeptide(L)'
;MLLRIKLACLHSLHQNQSAIKLSFFQFGDIICYKTRCNVGVRYKHFAVYVGDVRICGKEAWQDIFEQSKKYHGKSCIFAKLKTYDEPEVNNYLDDYTDPLTGETYGKGDDEDIIARITETYESCSVYGSLHNNCEHLATYVRYGVRIAVQVRMNILLDNESKNPVSVASLMDVII
;
A
#
# COMPACT_ATOMS: atom_id res chain seq x y z
N MET A 1 3.34 48.19 2.37
CA MET A 1 2.25 47.79 3.28
C MET A 1 1.94 46.31 2.98
N LEU A 2 2.76 45.38 3.49
CA LEU A 2 2.49 44.53 4.66
C LEU A 2 1.18 43.70 4.60
N LEU A 3 1.34 42.44 4.18
CA LEU A 3 0.95 41.19 4.86
C LEU A 3 -0.53 40.84 5.09
N ARG A 4 -0.80 39.52 4.95
CA ARG A 4 -1.91 38.67 5.45
C ARG A 4 -3.04 38.48 4.42
N ILE A 5 -3.56 37.28 4.16
CA ILE A 5 -3.97 36.24 5.10
C ILE A 5 -3.77 34.83 4.49
N LYS A 6 -2.85 34.04 5.08
CA LYS A 6 -2.99 32.58 5.18
C LYS A 6 -4.03 32.33 6.28
N LEU A 7 -5.19 31.76 5.98
CA LEU A 7 -6.01 30.90 6.85
C LEU A 7 -7.39 30.69 6.22
N ALA A 8 -7.70 29.45 5.84
CA ALA A 8 -9.07 28.94 5.87
C ALA A 8 -9.02 27.42 5.81
N CYS A 9 -8.89 26.78 6.96
CA CYS A 9 -9.20 25.37 7.12
C CYS A 9 -9.88 25.21 8.48
N LEU A 10 -11.11 25.71 8.59
CA LEU A 10 -11.96 25.51 9.76
C LEU A 10 -13.38 25.11 9.36
N HIS A 11 -13.90 24.18 10.16
CA HIS A 11 -15.25 23.61 10.23
C HIS A 11 -15.57 22.59 9.12
N SER A 12 -15.97 21.36 9.43
CA SER A 12 -17.02 20.98 10.39
C SER A 12 -16.77 19.56 10.93
N LEU A 13 -17.07 19.35 12.21
CA LEU A 13 -17.12 18.03 12.86
C LEU A 13 -18.54 17.48 12.72
N HIS A 14 -18.68 16.25 12.23
CA HIS A 14 -19.85 15.40 12.47
C HIS A 14 -19.35 13.96 12.60
N GLN A 15 -19.43 13.41 13.81
CA GLN A 15 -19.24 11.98 14.08
C GLN A 15 -20.60 11.35 14.42
N ASN A 16 -20.86 10.14 13.91
CA ASN A 16 -21.17 8.96 14.75
C ASN A 16 -21.67 7.76 13.95
N GLN A 17 -20.87 6.69 13.97
CA GLN A 17 -21.17 5.24 13.94
C GLN A 17 -20.10 4.42 13.18
N SER A 18 -19.35 5.05 12.27
CA SER A 18 -18.19 4.44 11.57
C SER A 18 -16.90 4.40 12.41
N ALA A 19 -16.82 5.16 13.50
CA ALA A 19 -15.61 5.34 14.29
C ALA A 19 -15.11 4.06 15.01
N ILE A 20 -16.01 3.13 15.37
CA ILE A 20 -15.65 1.96 16.21
C ILE A 20 -14.92 0.86 15.42
N LYS A 21 -15.08 0.80 14.08
CA LYS A 21 -14.37 -0.18 13.23
C LYS A 21 -13.07 0.35 12.62
N LEU A 22 -12.89 1.69 12.60
CA LEU A 22 -11.66 2.37 12.15
C LEU A 22 -10.57 2.41 13.25
N SER A 23 -10.91 2.16 14.52
CA SER A 23 -9.95 2.19 15.64
C SER A 23 -8.89 1.07 15.63
N PHE A 24 -8.93 0.17 14.64
CA PHE A 24 -7.96 -0.94 14.51
C PHE A 24 -6.82 -0.67 13.53
N PHE A 25 -6.95 0.36 12.67
CA PHE A 25 -5.93 0.68 11.68
C PHE A 25 -5.17 1.94 12.08
N GLN A 26 -3.86 1.87 11.93
CA GLN A 26 -2.94 2.98 12.16
C GLN A 26 -2.43 3.51 10.83
N PHE A 27 -2.14 4.81 10.78
CA PHE A 27 -1.57 5.43 9.58
C PHE A 27 -0.30 4.67 9.16
N GLY A 28 -0.24 4.30 7.87
CA GLY A 28 0.85 3.53 7.30
C GLY A 28 0.69 2.01 7.37
N ASP A 29 -0.38 1.48 7.99
CA ASP A 29 -0.66 0.05 7.97
C ASP A 29 -0.90 -0.43 6.53
N ILE A 30 -0.22 -1.51 6.17
CA ILE A 30 -0.59 -2.29 5.00
C ILE A 30 -1.85 -3.07 5.38
N ILE A 31 -2.92 -2.83 4.63
CA ILE A 31 -4.15 -3.60 4.75
C ILE A 31 -4.25 -4.57 3.58
N CYS A 32 -4.77 -5.76 3.83
CA CYS A 32 -5.10 -6.72 2.79
C CYS A 32 -6.55 -7.18 2.89
N TYR A 33 -7.15 -7.45 1.74
CA TYR A 33 -8.49 -8.02 1.66
C TYR A 33 -8.39 -9.52 1.41
N LYS A 34 -9.26 -10.29 2.07
CA LYS A 34 -9.35 -11.74 1.85
C LYS A 34 -9.66 -12.02 0.38
N THR A 35 -9.03 -13.06 -0.15
CA THR A 35 -9.23 -13.53 -1.52
C THR A 35 -10.66 -14.03 -1.70
N ARG A 36 -11.40 -13.47 -2.68
CA ARG A 36 -12.62 -14.13 -3.17
C ARG A 36 -12.20 -15.23 -4.14
N CYS A 37 -12.37 -16.49 -3.75
CA CYS A 37 -12.08 -17.63 -4.62
C CYS A 37 -12.97 -17.59 -5.87
N ASN A 38 -12.37 -17.28 -7.02
CA ASN A 38 -12.91 -17.67 -8.31
C ASN A 38 -11.77 -18.30 -9.11
N VAL A 39 -11.85 -19.62 -9.31
CA VAL A 39 -11.04 -20.37 -10.26
C VAL A 39 -9.51 -20.41 -9.98
N GLY A 40 -9.11 -20.84 -8.78
CA GLY A 40 -7.77 -21.41 -8.54
C GLY A 40 -6.62 -20.44 -8.22
N VAL A 41 -6.73 -19.13 -8.49
CA VAL A 41 -5.66 -18.15 -8.17
C VAL A 41 -6.10 -17.24 -7.02
N ARG A 42 -5.37 -17.28 -5.90
CA ARG A 42 -5.61 -16.44 -4.71
C ARG A 42 -4.75 -15.18 -4.75
N TYR A 43 -5.22 -14.13 -5.41
CA TYR A 43 -4.60 -12.80 -5.30
C TYR A 43 -5.26 -11.99 -4.18
N LYS A 44 -4.47 -11.53 -3.19
CA LYS A 44 -4.98 -10.58 -2.18
C LYS A 44 -4.81 -9.18 -2.76
N HIS A 45 -5.78 -8.33 -2.53
CA HIS A 45 -5.62 -6.91 -2.81
C HIS A 45 -4.99 -6.21 -1.61
N PHE A 46 -4.04 -5.33 -1.86
CA PHE A 46 -3.31 -4.57 -0.84
C PHE A 46 -3.54 -3.07 -1.00
N ALA A 47 -3.56 -2.37 0.12
CA ALA A 47 -3.62 -0.93 0.20
C ALA A 47 -2.88 -0.45 1.45
N VAL A 48 -2.66 0.85 1.57
CA VAL A 48 -2.12 1.49 2.77
C VAL A 48 -3.21 2.32 3.43
N TYR A 49 -3.42 2.15 4.73
CA TYR A 49 -4.34 2.96 5.50
C TYR A 49 -3.75 4.35 5.76
N VAL A 50 -4.47 5.38 5.33
CA VAL A 50 -4.06 6.79 5.45
C VAL A 50 -4.96 7.60 6.41
N GLY A 51 -6.12 7.06 6.79
CA GLY A 51 -7.04 7.68 7.75
C GLY A 51 -7.33 9.15 7.45
N ASP A 52 -7.29 9.98 8.50
CA ASP A 52 -7.57 11.42 8.42
C ASP A 52 -6.34 12.28 8.08
N VAL A 53 -5.18 11.66 7.77
CA VAL A 53 -3.96 12.40 7.44
C VAL A 53 -4.18 13.23 6.17
N ARG A 54 -3.74 14.49 6.23
CA ARG A 54 -3.88 15.44 5.11
C ARG A 54 -2.77 15.19 4.09
N ILE A 55 -3.15 14.68 2.92
CA ILE A 55 -2.25 14.42 1.80
C ILE A 55 -2.81 15.13 0.56
N CYS A 56 -1.94 15.67 -0.30
CA CYS A 56 -2.39 16.35 -1.51
C CYS A 56 -3.17 15.37 -2.41
N GLY A 57 -4.31 15.81 -2.95
CA GLY A 57 -5.17 14.98 -3.81
C GLY A 57 -6.05 13.96 -3.07
N LYS A 58 -6.02 13.91 -1.73
CA LYS A 58 -6.88 13.08 -0.90
C LYS A 58 -8.09 13.87 -0.38
N GLU A 59 -9.28 13.29 -0.57
CA GLU A 59 -10.55 13.76 -0.01
C GLU A 59 -10.75 13.27 1.43
N ALA A 60 -11.58 13.97 2.20
CA ALA A 60 -11.83 13.66 3.62
C ALA A 60 -12.47 12.28 3.87
N TRP A 61 -13.21 11.73 2.90
CA TRP A 61 -13.90 10.44 3.01
C TRP A 61 -13.05 9.24 2.53
N GLN A 62 -11.84 9.51 2.04
CA GLN A 62 -10.93 8.47 1.57
C GLN A 62 -10.01 8.07 2.71
N ASP A 63 -9.93 6.77 2.98
CA ASP A 63 -9.23 6.22 4.14
C ASP A 63 -7.98 5.42 3.75
N ILE A 64 -7.85 5.09 2.46
CA ILE A 64 -6.81 4.20 1.94
C ILE A 64 -6.16 4.78 0.69
N PHE A 65 -4.91 4.39 0.46
CA PHE A 65 -4.16 4.60 -0.77
C PHE A 65 -3.84 3.25 -1.42
N GLU A 66 -4.20 3.07 -2.68
CA GLU A 66 -4.12 1.77 -3.34
C GLU A 66 -3.79 1.87 -4.83
N GLN A 67 -3.29 0.77 -5.38
CA GLN A 67 -3.21 0.60 -6.82
C GLN A 67 -4.53 0.02 -7.33
N SER A 68 -5.20 0.72 -8.24
CA SER A 68 -6.45 0.28 -8.87
C SER A 68 -6.28 0.09 -10.37
N LYS A 69 -7.26 -0.58 -11.00
CA LYS A 69 -7.34 -0.63 -12.47
C LYS A 69 -7.45 0.81 -12.97
N LYS A 70 -6.71 1.13 -14.05
CA LYS A 70 -6.59 2.50 -14.58
C LYS A 70 -7.95 3.21 -14.62
N TYR A 71 -8.08 4.28 -13.85
CA TYR A 71 -9.25 5.16 -13.85
C TYR A 71 -8.75 6.56 -14.23
N HIS A 72 -9.22 7.08 -15.37
CA HIS A 72 -8.75 8.36 -15.95
C HIS A 72 -7.22 8.47 -16.11
N GLY A 73 -6.55 7.39 -16.52
CA GLY A 73 -5.11 7.39 -16.79
C GLY A 73 -4.20 7.27 -15.55
N LYS A 74 -4.76 7.29 -14.33
CA LYS A 74 -4.03 7.04 -13.07
C LYS A 74 -4.26 5.61 -12.59
N SER A 75 -3.21 4.96 -12.08
CA SER A 75 -3.31 3.62 -11.46
C SER A 75 -3.18 3.63 -9.93
N CYS A 76 -2.79 4.74 -9.30
CA CYS A 76 -2.72 4.87 -7.85
C CYS A 76 -3.70 5.93 -7.39
N ILE A 77 -4.55 5.58 -6.45
CA ILE A 77 -5.70 6.40 -6.05
C ILE A 77 -5.88 6.38 -4.53
N PHE A 78 -6.49 7.44 -4.04
CA PHE A 78 -7.14 7.42 -2.72
C PHE A 78 -8.55 6.84 -2.87
N ALA A 79 -8.98 6.03 -1.90
CA ALA A 79 -10.28 5.38 -1.92
C ALA A 79 -10.85 5.23 -0.50
N LYS A 80 -12.12 4.85 -0.41
CA LYS A 80 -12.79 4.55 0.86
C LYS A 80 -12.44 3.14 1.32
N LEU A 81 -12.17 2.95 2.62
CA LEU A 81 -11.99 1.62 3.20
C LEU A 81 -13.29 0.81 3.10
N LYS A 82 -13.21 -0.39 2.50
CA LYS A 82 -14.35 -1.30 2.37
C LYS A 82 -14.42 -2.24 3.56
N THR A 83 -14.94 -1.75 4.67
CA THR A 83 -14.99 -2.52 5.94
C THR A 83 -15.86 -3.79 5.90
N TYR A 84 -16.73 -3.92 4.90
CA TYR A 84 -17.54 -5.12 4.66
C TYR A 84 -16.75 -6.23 3.95
N ASP A 85 -15.63 -5.92 3.31
CA ASP A 85 -14.73 -6.89 2.66
C ASP A 85 -13.70 -7.46 3.66
N GLU A 86 -13.95 -7.30 4.96
CA GLU A 86 -13.14 -7.82 6.07
C GLU A 86 -11.63 -7.55 5.90
N PRO A 87 -11.20 -6.27 5.81
CA PRO A 87 -9.79 -5.93 5.70
C PRO A 87 -9.02 -6.31 6.97
N GLU A 88 -7.77 -6.75 6.80
CA GLU A 88 -6.87 -7.14 7.88
C GLU A 88 -5.54 -6.38 7.75
N VAL A 89 -4.92 -6.01 8.88
CA VAL A 89 -3.54 -5.51 8.89
C VAL A 89 -2.60 -6.64 8.46
N ASN A 90 -1.65 -6.33 7.58
CA ASN A 90 -0.71 -7.28 7.01
C ASN A 90 0.69 -6.63 6.85
N ASN A 91 1.23 -6.15 7.96
CA ASN A 91 2.58 -5.59 8.04
C ASN A 91 3.65 -6.69 8.14
N TYR A 92 3.64 -7.66 7.22
CA TYR A 92 4.38 -8.92 7.35
C TYR A 92 5.91 -8.80 7.27
N LEU A 93 6.45 -7.62 6.93
CA LEU A 93 7.90 -7.37 6.94
C LEU A 93 8.35 -6.59 8.17
N ASP A 94 7.45 -6.11 9.04
CA ASP A 94 7.86 -5.52 10.31
C ASP A 94 8.75 -6.52 11.06
N ASP A 95 9.92 -6.05 11.52
CA ASP A 95 10.96 -6.83 12.22
C ASP A 95 11.63 -7.93 11.40
N TYR A 96 11.29 -8.08 10.11
CA TYR A 96 11.99 -9.01 9.22
C TYR A 96 13.38 -8.47 8.90
N THR A 97 14.41 -9.28 9.19
CA THR A 97 15.78 -9.00 8.78
C THR A 97 16.12 -9.83 7.55
N ASP A 98 16.48 -9.15 6.46
CA ASP A 98 16.93 -9.77 5.25
C ASP A 98 18.30 -10.44 5.46
N PRO A 99 18.41 -11.78 5.28
CA PRO A 99 19.65 -12.50 5.53
C PRO A 99 20.77 -12.18 4.53
N LEU A 100 20.46 -11.56 3.39
CA LEU A 100 21.45 -11.20 2.37
C LEU A 100 22.06 -9.82 2.60
N THR A 101 21.21 -8.85 2.95
CA THR A 101 21.62 -7.44 3.13
C THR A 101 21.90 -7.09 4.59
N GLY A 102 21.32 -7.85 5.53
CA GLY A 102 21.32 -7.54 6.96
C GLY A 102 20.36 -6.40 7.33
N GLU A 103 19.55 -5.91 6.39
CA GLU A 103 18.59 -4.83 6.62
C GLU A 103 17.35 -5.37 7.36
N THR A 104 16.96 -4.69 8.44
CA THR A 104 15.70 -4.95 9.14
C THR A 104 14.64 -3.97 8.66
N TYR A 105 13.53 -4.48 8.13
CA TYR A 105 12.44 -3.62 7.70
C TYR A 105 11.56 -3.22 8.87
N GLY A 106 11.09 -1.98 8.81
CA GLY A 106 10.12 -1.43 9.74
C GLY A 106 9.31 -0.34 9.07
N LYS A 107 8.20 0.05 9.71
CA LYS A 107 7.43 1.21 9.28
C LYS A 107 8.36 2.43 9.18
N GLY A 108 8.42 3.07 8.01
CA GLY A 108 9.09 4.37 7.89
C GLY A 108 8.36 5.48 8.65
N ASP A 109 9.02 6.60 8.87
CA ASP A 109 8.41 7.76 9.55
C ASP A 109 7.21 8.29 8.75
N ASP A 110 6.28 8.96 9.45
CA ASP A 110 5.04 9.43 8.82
C ASP A 110 5.32 10.40 7.66
N GLU A 111 6.36 11.25 7.77
CA GLU A 111 6.85 12.12 6.71
C GLU A 111 7.32 11.34 5.48
N ASP A 112 8.08 10.26 5.67
CA ASP A 112 8.57 9.42 4.58
C ASP A 112 7.42 8.69 3.88
N ILE A 113 6.44 8.21 4.65
CA ILE A 113 5.22 7.59 4.11
C ILE A 113 4.46 8.60 3.24
N ILE A 114 4.26 9.83 3.72
CA ILE A 114 3.60 10.90 2.95
C ILE A 114 4.38 11.24 1.68
N ALA A 115 5.70 11.33 1.76
CA ALA A 115 6.56 11.60 0.62
C ALA A 115 6.41 10.53 -0.47
N ARG A 116 6.46 9.25 -0.10
CA ARG A 116 6.31 8.12 -1.03
C ARG A 116 4.90 8.01 -1.61
N ILE A 117 3.86 8.33 -0.83
CA ILE A 117 2.49 8.45 -1.36
C ILE A 117 2.41 9.58 -2.39
N THR A 118 2.99 10.73 -2.11
CA THR A 118 2.96 11.89 -3.02
C THR A 118 3.70 11.57 -4.32
N GLU A 119 4.92 11.04 -4.22
CA GLU A 119 5.72 10.60 -5.37
C GLU A 119 4.96 9.60 -6.24
N THR A 120 4.38 8.57 -5.62
CA THR A 120 3.63 7.56 -6.37
C THR A 120 2.32 8.10 -6.91
N TYR A 121 1.58 8.94 -6.19
CA TYR A 121 0.34 9.54 -6.69
C TYR A 121 0.56 10.41 -7.95
N GLU A 122 1.69 11.10 -8.03
CA GLU A 122 2.08 11.93 -9.17
C GLU A 122 2.60 11.11 -10.37
N SER A 123 3.40 10.07 -10.11
CA SER A 123 4.11 9.30 -11.13
C SER A 123 3.41 8.01 -11.58
N CYS A 124 2.30 7.62 -10.93
CA CYS A 124 1.66 6.32 -11.15
C CYS A 124 0.85 6.24 -12.44
N SER A 125 1.60 6.16 -13.54
CA SER A 125 1.12 5.87 -14.90
C SER A 125 2.12 5.05 -15.74
N VAL A 126 3.37 4.82 -15.28
CA VAL A 126 4.48 4.47 -16.20
C VAL A 126 4.99 3.02 -16.14
N TYR A 127 4.87 2.29 -15.03
CA TYR A 127 5.53 0.97 -14.96
C TYR A 127 4.60 -0.23 -15.18
N GLY A 128 4.67 -0.76 -16.41
CA GLY A 128 4.62 -2.18 -16.78
C GLY A 128 3.60 -3.08 -16.07
N SER A 129 2.54 -3.43 -16.80
CA SER A 129 1.39 -4.28 -16.46
C SER A 129 1.68 -5.71 -15.97
N LEU A 130 2.92 -6.07 -15.64
CA LEU A 130 3.32 -7.40 -15.14
C LEU A 130 4.23 -7.36 -13.90
N HIS A 131 4.72 -6.19 -13.47
CA HIS A 131 5.79 -6.10 -12.45
C HIS A 131 5.55 -5.11 -11.30
N ASN A 132 4.49 -4.30 -11.33
CA ASN A 132 4.10 -3.43 -10.23
C ASN A 132 2.64 -3.66 -9.88
N ASN A 133 2.41 -4.45 -8.84
CA ASN A 133 1.08 -4.80 -8.33
C ASN A 133 0.76 -4.01 -7.04
N CYS A 134 -0.43 -4.20 -6.47
CA CYS A 134 -0.84 -3.45 -5.28
C CYS A 134 0.02 -3.77 -4.04
N GLU A 135 0.63 -4.95 -3.99
CA GLU A 135 1.56 -5.34 -2.92
C GLU A 135 2.87 -4.56 -2.99
N HIS A 136 3.46 -4.40 -4.19
CA HIS A 136 4.67 -3.58 -4.38
C HIS A 136 4.44 -2.11 -4.01
N LEU A 137 3.26 -1.57 -4.32
CA LEU A 137 2.92 -0.21 -3.90
C LEU A 137 2.86 -0.11 -2.37
N ALA A 138 2.18 -1.06 -1.73
CA ALA A 138 2.00 -1.04 -0.28
C ALA A 138 3.33 -1.20 0.48
N THR A 139 4.20 -2.12 0.03
CA THR A 139 5.53 -2.30 0.62
C THR A 139 6.43 -1.11 0.39
N TYR A 140 6.38 -0.49 -0.80
CA TYR A 140 7.15 0.72 -1.07
C TYR A 140 6.72 1.86 -0.14
N VAL A 141 5.42 2.10 -0.03
CA VAL A 141 4.89 3.18 0.82
C VAL A 141 5.19 2.96 2.30
N ARG A 142 5.18 1.73 2.82
CA ARG A 142 5.49 1.47 4.23
C ARG A 142 6.99 1.40 4.50
N TYR A 143 7.72 0.58 3.75
CA TYR A 143 9.11 0.18 4.03
C TYR A 143 10.17 0.86 3.15
N GLY A 144 9.77 1.41 2.00
CA GLY A 144 10.69 2.11 1.07
C GLY A 144 11.20 1.19 -0.03
N VAL A 145 10.86 -0.09 0.05
CA VAL A 145 11.25 -1.15 -0.88
C VAL A 145 10.04 -1.77 -1.55
N ARG A 146 10.17 -2.12 -2.83
CA ARG A 146 9.10 -2.76 -3.62
C ARG A 146 9.23 -4.27 -3.49
N ILE A 147 8.39 -4.89 -2.67
CA ILE A 147 8.36 -6.35 -2.46
C ILE A 147 6.93 -6.87 -2.71
N ALA A 148 6.82 -8.00 -3.43
CA ALA A 148 5.57 -8.76 -3.54
C ALA A 148 5.79 -10.27 -3.35
N VAL A 149 5.26 -10.82 -2.26
CA VAL A 149 5.36 -12.25 -1.94
C VAL A 149 4.35 -13.06 -2.77
N GLN A 150 3.22 -12.48 -3.14
CA GLN A 150 2.20 -13.22 -3.91
C GLN A 150 2.66 -13.63 -5.31
N VAL A 151 3.53 -12.83 -5.93
CA VAL A 151 4.11 -13.15 -7.24
C VAL A 151 5.10 -14.32 -7.12
N ARG A 152 5.79 -14.46 -5.97
CA ARG A 152 6.72 -15.57 -5.70
C ARG A 152 6.01 -16.93 -5.65
N MET A 153 4.81 -17.00 -5.07
CA MET A 153 4.06 -18.27 -4.98
C MET A 153 3.61 -18.81 -6.34
N ASN A 154 3.25 -17.94 -7.29
CA ASN A 154 2.86 -18.39 -8.63
C ASN A 154 4.07 -18.89 -9.44
N ILE A 155 5.25 -18.28 -9.28
CA ILE A 155 6.49 -18.74 -9.94
C ILE A 155 6.96 -20.08 -9.36
N LEU A 156 6.81 -20.31 -8.06
CA LEU A 156 7.21 -21.57 -7.43
C LEU A 156 6.29 -22.75 -7.82
N LEU A 157 4.99 -22.52 -7.99
CA LEU A 157 4.05 -23.55 -8.45
C LEU A 157 4.27 -23.95 -9.92
N ASP A 158 4.78 -23.05 -10.77
CA ASP A 158 5.19 -23.40 -12.14
C ASP A 158 6.56 -24.13 -12.19
N ASN A 159 7.44 -23.85 -11.21
CA ASN A 159 8.81 -24.39 -11.16
C ASN A 159 8.98 -25.65 -10.29
N GLU A 160 7.95 -26.12 -9.57
CA GLU A 160 7.98 -27.44 -8.91
C GLU A 160 8.17 -28.61 -9.90
N SER A 161 8.10 -28.37 -11.22
CA SER A 161 8.53 -29.34 -12.24
C SER A 161 10.04 -29.37 -12.52
N LYS A 162 10.84 -28.39 -12.04
CA LYS A 162 12.28 -28.28 -12.32
C LYS A 162 13.08 -27.61 -11.18
N ASN A 163 13.50 -28.43 -10.22
CA ASN A 163 14.57 -28.19 -9.21
C ASN A 163 14.40 -27.01 -8.22
N PRO A 164 14.86 -27.16 -6.96
CA PRO A 164 14.69 -26.15 -5.93
C PRO A 164 15.67 -24.98 -6.14
N VAL A 165 15.15 -23.83 -6.57
CA VAL A 165 15.92 -22.58 -6.59
C VAL A 165 15.91 -21.98 -5.18
N SER A 166 17.10 -21.77 -4.62
CA SER A 166 17.27 -21.16 -3.30
C SER A 166 16.68 -19.74 -3.25
N VAL A 167 16.19 -19.36 -2.08
CA VAL A 167 15.52 -18.08 -1.74
C VAL A 167 16.34 -16.82 -2.08
N ALA A 168 17.60 -16.98 -2.49
CA ALA A 168 18.55 -15.91 -2.77
C ALA A 168 18.49 -15.32 -4.20
N SER A 169 17.64 -15.82 -5.11
CA SER A 169 17.74 -15.48 -6.54
C SER A 169 16.77 -14.40 -7.07
N LEU A 170 15.91 -13.78 -6.26
CA LEU A 170 14.80 -12.93 -6.76
C LEU A 170 14.62 -11.62 -5.97
N MET A 171 15.72 -10.97 -5.63
CA MET A 171 15.76 -9.56 -5.27
C MET A 171 16.10 -8.74 -6.51
N ASP A 172 15.10 -8.50 -7.36
CA ASP A 172 15.21 -7.38 -8.29
C ASP A 172 15.09 -6.11 -7.47
N VAL A 173 16.23 -5.64 -6.96
CA VAL A 173 16.43 -4.26 -6.53
C VAL A 173 16.25 -3.40 -7.77
N ILE A 174 15.03 -2.94 -8.02
CA ILE A 174 14.78 -1.92 -9.03
C ILE A 174 15.11 -0.57 -8.39
N ILE A 175 16.35 -0.12 -8.62
CA ILE A 175 16.75 1.30 -8.54
C ILE A 175 16.01 2.07 -9.64
#